data_AF-A0AAX4NGL1-F1
#
_entry.id   AF-A0AAX4NGL1-F1
#
_cell.length_a   1.000
_cell.length_b   1.000
_cell.length_c   1.000
_cell.angle_alpha   90.00
_cell.angle_beta   90.00
_cell.angle_gamma   90.00
#
_symmetry.space_group_name_H-M   'P 1'
#
loop_
_entity.id
_entity.type
_entity.pdbx_description
1 polymer ?
#
loop_
_entity_poly.entity_id
_entity_poly.type
_entity_poly.pdbx_seq_one_letter_code
_entity_poly.pdbx_strand_id
1 'polypeptide(L)'
;MENAKSALKSIKNLREDLPLEEIEVVLHQEAIDIALSNGEYSNLVLDLMTRDIGFAVCYNSMKARDLKSTDLIDGIKIVDAGVGEIIKLQKDGWAYLKL
;
A
#
# COMPACT_ATOMS: atom_id res chain seq x y z
N MET A 1 -12.30 -1.16 8.25
CA MET A 1 -12.35 -1.96 7.02
C MET A 1 -12.40 -3.43 7.39
N GLU A 2 -13.42 -4.17 6.94
CA GLU A 2 -13.64 -5.56 7.37
C GLU A 2 -12.46 -6.51 7.06
N ASN A 3 -11.63 -6.18 6.05
CA ASN A 3 -10.58 -7.10 5.55
C ASN A 3 -9.13 -6.57 5.59
N ALA A 4 -8.85 -5.39 6.15
CA ALA A 4 -7.49 -4.78 6.12
C ALA A 4 -6.41 -5.69 6.75
N LYS A 5 -6.70 -6.26 7.93
CA LYS A 5 -5.77 -7.18 8.62
C LYS A 5 -5.47 -8.43 7.80
N SER A 6 -6.48 -8.97 7.14
CA SER A 6 -6.34 -10.14 6.27
C SER A 6 -5.50 -9.84 5.02
N ALA A 7 -5.68 -8.66 4.43
CA ALA A 7 -4.85 -8.21 3.30
C ALA A 7 -3.38 -8.04 3.71
N LEU A 8 -3.09 -7.35 4.82
CA LEU A 8 -1.73 -7.18 5.33
C LEU A 8 -1.07 -8.53 5.70
N LYS A 9 -1.84 -9.47 6.27
CA LYS A 9 -1.36 -10.84 6.50
C LYS A 9 -1.04 -11.56 5.20
N SER A 10 -1.86 -11.39 4.16
CA SER A 10 -1.63 -12.02 2.85
C SER A 10 -0.39 -11.45 2.17
N ILE A 11 -0.15 -10.14 2.30
CA ILE A 11 1.09 -9.48 1.84
C ILE A 11 2.32 -10.07 2.54
N LYS A 12 2.26 -10.25 3.86
CA LYS A 12 3.33 -10.91 4.62
C LYS A 12 3.60 -12.33 4.11
N ASN A 13 2.54 -13.13 3.95
CA ASN A 13 2.65 -14.50 3.46
C ASN A 13 3.27 -14.53 2.06
N LEU A 14 2.89 -13.61 1.16
CA LEU A 14 3.45 -13.52 -0.19
C LEU A 14 4.97 -13.29 -0.16
N ARG A 15 5.45 -12.37 0.68
CA ARG A 15 6.88 -12.07 0.85
C ARG A 15 7.67 -13.26 1.42
N GLU A 16 7.04 -14.08 2.26
CA GLU A 16 7.64 -15.26 2.89
C GLU A 16 7.63 -16.49 1.96
N ASP A 17 6.67 -16.58 1.03
CA ASP A 17 6.49 -17.74 0.13
C ASP A 17 7.30 -17.63 -1.17
N LEU A 18 7.38 -16.43 -1.76
CA LEU A 18 8.01 -16.22 -3.07
C LEU A 18 9.25 -15.31 -2.99
N PRO A 19 10.36 -15.68 -3.65
CA PRO A 19 11.52 -14.81 -3.79
C PRO A 19 11.26 -13.76 -4.89
N LEU A 20 10.33 -12.83 -4.63
CA LEU A 20 10.07 -11.69 -5.49
C LEU A 20 11.18 -10.64 -5.33
N GLU A 21 11.60 -10.05 -6.45
CA GLU A 21 12.54 -8.93 -6.47
C GLU A 21 11.92 -7.71 -5.77
N GLU A 22 10.68 -7.36 -6.15
CA GLU A 22 9.98 -6.20 -5.61
C GLU A 22 8.51 -6.53 -5.29
N ILE A 23 7.97 -5.87 -4.26
CA ILE A 23 6.54 -5.88 -3.91
C ILE A 23 6.11 -4.44 -3.64
N GLU A 24 5.10 -3.97 -4.38
CA GLU A 24 4.49 -2.66 -4.20
C GLU A 24 3.01 -2.81 -3.85
N VAL A 25 2.60 -2.26 -2.71
CA VAL A 25 1.22 -2.24 -2.24
C VAL A 25 0.60 -0.90 -2.58
N VAL A 26 -0.33 -0.88 -3.53
CA VAL A 26 -1.03 0.35 -3.94
C VAL A 26 -2.36 0.49 -3.20
N LEU A 27 -2.45 1.46 -2.30
CA LEU A 27 -3.63 1.79 -1.51
C LEU A 27 -4.44 2.90 -2.20
N HIS A 28 -5.72 2.66 -2.43
CA HIS A 28 -6.65 3.63 -3.00
C HIS A 28 -8.05 3.50 -2.38
N GLN A 29 -8.92 4.49 -2.61
CA GLN A 29 -10.25 4.58 -1.98
C GLN A 29 -10.13 4.55 -0.44
N GLU A 30 -11.00 3.82 0.26
CA GLU A 30 -10.98 3.72 1.72
C GLU A 30 -9.73 3.02 2.27
N ALA A 31 -8.99 2.27 1.44
CA ALA A 31 -7.80 1.55 1.88
C ALA A 31 -6.64 2.46 2.26
N ILE A 32 -6.68 3.75 1.94
CA ILE A 32 -5.62 4.68 2.32
C ILE A 32 -5.52 4.88 3.84
N ASP A 33 -6.53 4.50 4.62
CA ASP A 33 -6.46 4.50 6.09
C ASP A 33 -5.39 3.57 6.67
N ILE A 34 -5.00 2.54 5.90
CA ILE A 34 -3.90 1.65 6.26
C ILE A 34 -2.58 2.42 6.38
N ALA A 35 -2.41 3.47 5.58
CA ALA A 35 -1.18 4.25 5.48
C ALA A 35 -1.04 5.37 6.52
N LEU A 36 -2.05 5.60 7.36
CA LEU A 36 -2.03 6.71 8.33
C LEU A 36 -1.01 6.45 9.44
N SER A 37 -0.18 7.46 9.75
CA SER A 37 0.87 7.38 10.78
C SER A 37 0.31 7.09 12.17
N ASN A 38 -0.85 7.67 12.48
CA ASN A 38 -1.58 7.45 13.73
C ASN A 38 -2.74 6.45 13.59
N GLY A 39 -2.77 5.67 12.51
CA GLY A 39 -3.82 4.69 12.22
C GLY A 39 -3.65 3.35 12.95
N GLU A 40 -4.73 2.56 12.99
CA GLU A 40 -4.76 1.21 13.60
C GLU A 40 -3.69 0.28 13.03
N TYR A 41 -3.32 0.47 11.76
CA TYR A 41 -2.45 -0.44 11.01
C TYR A 41 -0.98 0.02 10.95
N SER A 42 -0.64 1.18 11.53
CA SER A 42 0.69 1.80 11.44
C SER A 42 1.84 0.86 11.78
N ASN A 43 1.76 0.17 12.92
CA ASN A 43 2.78 -0.78 13.34
C ASN A 43 2.92 -1.99 12.39
N LEU A 44 1.82 -2.45 11.80
CA LEU A 44 1.85 -3.56 10.84
C LEU A 44 2.47 -3.13 9.51
N VAL A 45 2.14 -1.94 9.03
CA VAL A 45 2.73 -1.39 7.80
C VAL A 45 4.24 -1.17 7.99
N LEU A 46 4.66 -0.60 9.13
CA LEU A 46 6.07 -0.44 9.48
C LEU A 46 6.82 -1.79 9.48
N ASP A 47 6.26 -2.85 10.10
CA ASP A 47 6.86 -4.21 10.04
C ASP A 47 7.02 -4.69 8.59
N LEU A 48 6.01 -4.49 7.74
CA LEU A 48 6.07 -4.88 6.33
C LEU A 48 7.13 -4.08 5.56
N MET A 49 7.25 -2.77 5.81
CA MET A 49 8.27 -1.93 5.19
C MET A 49 9.69 -2.39 5.56
N THR A 50 9.91 -2.89 6.79
CA THR A 50 11.22 -3.48 7.15
C THR A 50 11.58 -4.75 6.38
N ARG A 51 10.60 -5.35 5.68
CA ARG A 51 10.74 -6.55 4.86
C ARG A 51 10.81 -6.21 3.36
N ASP A 52 11.20 -4.98 3.04
CA ASP A 52 11.38 -4.50 1.66
C ASP A 52 10.08 -4.54 0.84
N ILE A 53 8.96 -4.19 1.48
CA ILE A 53 7.66 -4.03 0.84
C ILE A 53 7.37 -2.54 0.69
N GLY A 54 7.24 -2.08 -0.54
CA GLY A 54 6.88 -0.72 -0.88
C GLY A 54 5.39 -0.46 -0.72
N PHE A 55 5.04 0.79 -0.38
CA PHE A 55 3.66 1.25 -0.25
C PHE A 55 3.46 2.54 -1.03
N ALA A 56 2.44 2.55 -1.88
CA ALA A 56 1.98 3.73 -2.59
C ALA A 56 0.55 4.10 -2.19
N VAL A 57 0.29 5.39 -2.03
CA VAL A 57 -1.04 5.94 -1.74
C VAL A 57 -1.52 6.80 -2.89
N CYS A 58 -2.77 6.59 -3.29
CA CYS A 58 -3.46 7.36 -4.32
C CYS A 58 -3.75 8.81 -3.85
N TYR A 59 -3.13 9.79 -4.50
CA TYR A 59 -3.32 11.21 -4.22
C TYR A 59 -4.79 11.65 -4.37
N ASN A 60 -5.50 11.18 -5.41
CA ASN A 60 -6.93 11.48 -5.56
C ASN A 60 -7.77 11.00 -4.37
N SER A 61 -7.41 9.85 -3.79
CA SER A 61 -8.09 9.32 -2.61
C SER A 61 -7.74 10.12 -1.36
N MET A 62 -6.48 10.53 -1.20
CA MET A 62 -6.07 11.45 -0.12
C MET A 62 -6.85 12.76 -0.19
N LYS A 63 -6.92 13.37 -1.38
CA LYS A 63 -7.66 14.61 -1.62
C LYS A 63 -9.14 14.48 -1.28
N ALA A 64 -9.76 13.35 -1.62
CA ALA A 64 -11.16 13.09 -1.29
C ALA A 64 -11.40 12.93 0.22
N ARG A 65 -10.37 12.57 0.99
CA ARG A 65 -10.40 12.38 2.43
C ARG A 65 -9.75 13.52 3.24
N ASP A 66 -9.40 14.62 2.57
CA ASP A 66 -8.70 15.78 3.16
C ASP A 66 -7.41 15.41 3.92
N LEU A 67 -6.66 14.43 3.40
CA LEU A 67 -5.40 13.96 3.97
C LEU A 67 -4.20 14.61 3.28
N LYS A 68 -3.16 14.88 4.07
CA LYS A 68 -1.86 15.41 3.65
C LYS A 68 -0.78 14.34 3.74
N SER A 69 0.35 14.58 3.08
CA SER A 69 1.51 13.68 3.18
C SER A 69 2.00 13.49 4.61
N THR A 70 1.88 14.51 5.47
CA THR A 70 2.25 14.46 6.89
C THR A 70 1.35 13.55 7.73
N ASP A 71 0.18 13.17 7.21
CA ASP A 71 -0.72 12.23 7.89
C ASP A 71 -0.35 10.77 7.62
N LEU A 72 0.55 10.52 6.65
CA LEU A 72 1.01 9.20 6.27
C LEU A 72 2.23 8.76 7.08
N ILE A 73 2.45 7.45 7.13
CA ILE A 73 3.70 6.86 7.64
C ILE A 73 4.86 7.32 6.75
N ASP A 74 5.98 7.68 7.38
CA ASP A 74 7.21 8.07 6.68
C ASP A 74 7.70 6.95 5.76
N GLY A 75 8.05 7.31 4.52
CA GLY A 75 8.51 6.37 3.49
C GLY A 75 7.42 5.87 2.54
N ILE A 76 6.15 6.23 2.76
CA ILE A 76 5.07 5.95 1.81
C ILE A 76 5.18 6.84 0.57
N LYS A 77 5.15 6.21 -0.61
CA LYS A 77 5.11 6.89 -1.91
C LYS A 77 3.71 7.46 -2.15
N ILE A 78 3.62 8.66 -2.72
CA ILE A 78 2.34 9.22 -3.20
C ILE A 78 2.34 9.15 -4.73
N VAL A 79 1.26 8.61 -5.30
CA VAL A 79 1.05 8.48 -6.75
C VAL A 79 -0.21 9.21 -7.17
N ASP A 80 -0.23 9.80 -8.37
CA ASP A 80 -1.36 10.63 -8.84
C ASP A 80 -2.70 9.89 -8.76
N ALA A 81 -2.74 8.66 -9.28
CA ALA A 81 -3.91 7.79 -9.25
C ALA A 81 -3.47 6.35 -9.00
N GLY A 82 -3.94 5.73 -7.91
CA GLY A 82 -3.59 4.36 -7.55
C GLY A 82 -3.93 3.35 -8.65
N VAL A 83 -5.11 3.47 -9.28
CA VAL A 83 -5.47 2.63 -10.44
C VAL A 83 -4.55 2.87 -11.65
N GLY A 84 -4.06 4.09 -11.83
CA GLY A 84 -3.11 4.42 -12.88
C GLY A 84 -1.74 3.80 -12.62
N GLU A 85 -1.28 3.83 -11.38
CA GLU A 85 -0.04 3.16 -10.95
C GLU A 85 -0.12 1.64 -11.15
N ILE A 86 -1.23 1.02 -10.76
CA ILE A 86 -1.47 -0.42 -10.96
C ILE A 86 -1.38 -0.79 -12.45
N ILE A 87 -1.92 0.04 -13.36
CA ILE A 87 -1.83 -0.20 -14.81
C ILE A 87 -0.41 0.02 -15.34
N LYS A 88 0.33 1.03 -14.84
CA LYS A 88 1.73 1.26 -15.23
C LYS A 88 2.60 0.07 -14.86
N LEU A 89 2.56 -0.37 -13.59
CA LEU A 89 3.32 -1.51 -13.11
C LEU A 89 3.01 -2.79 -13.91
N GLN A 90 1.73 -3.08 -14.17
CA GLN A 90 1.37 -4.24 -15.00
C GLN A 90 1.94 -4.16 -16.43
N LYS A 91 1.98 -2.96 -17.03
CA LYS A 91 2.61 -2.78 -18.36
C LYS A 91 4.12 -2.97 -18.31
N ASP A 92 4.73 -2.70 -17.17
CA ASP A 92 6.15 -2.92 -16.91
C ASP A 92 6.46 -4.38 -16.52
N GLY A 93 5.47 -5.28 -16.62
CA GLY A 93 5.64 -6.72 -16.43
C GLY A 93 5.30 -7.24 -15.04
N TRP A 94 4.76 -6.39 -14.16
CA TRP A 94 4.40 -6.81 -12.81
C TRP A 94 3.16 -7.70 -12.81
N ALA A 95 3.17 -8.72 -11.95
CA ALA A 95 1.98 -9.48 -11.62
C ALA A 95 1.03 -8.63 -10.76
N TYR A 96 -0.28 -8.73 -11.02
CA TYR A 96 -1.30 -8.04 -10.25
C TYR A 96 -2.05 -9.00 -9.32
N LEU A 97 -2.15 -8.61 -8.05
CA LEU A 97 -2.94 -9.30 -7.03
C LEU A 97 -3.85 -8.29 -6.34
N LYS A 98 -5.15 -8.62 -6.28
CA LYS A 98 -6.15 -7.85 -5.52
C LYS A 98 -6.47 -8.56 -4.21
N LEU A 99 -6.43 -7.82 -3.11
CA LEU A 99 -6.75 -8.27 -1.75
C LEU A 99 -7.95 -7.53 -1.15
#